data_AF-A0A239LNW4-F1
#
_entry.id   AF-A0A239LNW4-F1
#
_cell.length_a   1.000
_cell.length_b   1.000
_cell.length_c   1.000
_cell.angle_alpha   90.00
_cell.angle_beta   90.00
_cell.angle_gamma   90.00
#
_symmetry.space_group_name_H-M   'P 1'
#
loop_
_entity.id
_entity.type
_entity.pdbx_description
1 polymer ?
#
loop_
_entity_poly.entity_id
_entity_poly.type
_entity_poly.pdbx_seq_one_letter_code
_entity_poly.pdbx_strand_id
1 'polypeptide(L)' 'MKRPSGACDRVLTAPGKPLAFSSTVAEFSCLNFAAKPLPPVEIPRRGGFVRIYEGDEVVWQGAEEDLPEDYR' A
#
# COMPACT_ATOMS: atom_id res chain seq x y z
N MET A 1 22.95 -19.79 36.71
CA MET A 1 23.30 -19.12 35.44
C MET A 1 22.02 -18.62 34.78
N LYS A 2 21.91 -17.33 34.43
CA LYS A 2 20.70 -16.76 33.80
C LYS A 2 20.77 -17.02 32.30
N ARG A 3 19.72 -17.60 31.70
CA ARG A 3 19.68 -17.85 30.25
C ARG A 3 19.51 -16.54 29.48
N PRO A 4 20.08 -16.40 28.27
CA PRO A 4 19.84 -15.24 27.43
C PRO A 4 18.35 -15.14 27.10
N SER A 5 17.84 -13.91 27.13
CA SER A 5 16.46 -13.56 26.78
C SER A 5 16.47 -12.63 25.58
N GLY A 6 15.58 -12.87 24.63
CA GLY A 6 15.37 -12.05 23.44
C GLY A 6 13.94 -11.52 23.37
N ALA A 7 13.74 -10.49 22.56
CA ALA A 7 12.43 -9.97 22.22
C ALA A 7 12.31 -9.85 20.70
N CYS A 8 11.19 -10.32 20.16
CA CYS A 8 10.86 -10.20 18.75
C CYS A 8 9.66 -9.25 18.61
N ASP A 9 9.81 -8.24 17.77
CA ASP A 9 8.68 -7.40 17.36
C ASP A 9 7.99 -8.03 16.13
N ARG A 10 6.67 -7.87 16.02
CA ARG A 10 5.87 -8.30 14.85
C ARG A 10 5.94 -9.80 14.51
N VAL A 11 5.74 -10.67 15.50
CA VAL A 11 5.65 -12.13 15.31
C VAL A 11 4.24 -12.53 14.84
N LEU A 12 4.19 -13.40 13.83
CA LEU A 12 2.95 -14.06 13.40
C LEU A 12 2.75 -15.35 14.21
N THR A 13 1.80 -15.34 15.14
CA THR A 13 1.53 -16.49 16.02
C THR A 13 0.67 -17.57 15.35
N ALA A 14 -0.14 -17.19 14.36
CA ALA A 14 -0.89 -18.09 13.50
C ALA A 14 -1.28 -17.40 12.18
N PRO A 15 -1.56 -18.16 11.10
CA PRO A 15 -2.06 -17.60 9.85
C PRO A 15 -3.34 -16.75 10.07
N GLY A 16 -3.39 -15.56 9.48
CA GLY A 16 -4.55 -14.66 9.55
C GLY A 16 -4.75 -13.94 10.89
N LYS A 17 -3.85 -14.10 11.87
CA LYS A 17 -3.89 -13.33 13.12
C LYS A 17 -3.06 -12.04 13.01
N PRO A 18 -3.42 -10.99 13.77
CA PRO A 18 -2.58 -9.80 13.89
C PRO A 18 -1.17 -10.15 14.37
N LEU A 19 -0.20 -9.35 13.91
CA LEU A 19 1.18 -9.44 14.40
C LEU A 19 1.22 -9.03 15.88
N ALA A 20 2.04 -9.72 16.66
CA ALA A 20 2.16 -9.51 18.11
C ALA A 20 3.61 -9.38 18.55
N PHE A 21 3.80 -8.85 19.76
CA PHE A 21 5.09 -8.89 20.45
C PHE A 21 5.30 -10.25 21.12
N SER A 22 6.51 -10.79 21.08
CA SER A 22 6.85 -12.04 21.78
C SER A 22 8.23 -11.96 22.42
N SER A 23 8.33 -12.44 23.66
CA SER A 23 9.60 -12.61 24.36
C SER A 23 9.98 -14.09 24.40
N THR A 24 11.26 -14.38 24.20
CA THR A 24 11.80 -15.74 24.24
C THR A 24 12.88 -15.85 25.31
N VAL A 25 12.95 -17.02 25.94
CA VAL A 25 14.02 -17.40 26.88
C VAL A 25 14.69 -18.66 26.34
N ALA A 26 16.03 -18.72 26.38
CA ALA A 26 16.87 -19.77 25.76
C ALA A 26 17.14 -19.59 24.25
N GLU A 27 17.61 -20.65 23.59
CA GLU A 27 18.14 -20.67 22.22
C GLU A 27 17.04 -20.58 21.14
N PHE A 28 16.28 -19.48 21.14
CA PHE A 28 15.29 -19.20 20.10
C PHE A 28 15.72 -18.00 19.28
N SER A 29 15.89 -18.18 17.98
CA SER A 29 16.17 -17.10 17.03
C SER A 29 14.87 -16.49 16.50
N CYS A 30 14.72 -15.17 16.60
CA CYS A 30 13.64 -14.45 15.91
C CYS A 30 13.91 -14.48 14.40
N LEU A 31 12.98 -15.03 13.62
CA LEU A 31 12.92 -14.74 12.19
C LEU A 31 12.05 -13.49 12.04
N ASN A 32 12.67 -12.33 11.87
CA ASN A 32 11.94 -11.09 11.61
C ASN A 32 11.07 -11.30 10.35
N PHE A 33 9.76 -11.28 10.53
CA PHE A 33 8.84 -11.39 9.41
C PHE A 33 8.92 -10.08 8.62
N ALA A 34 9.63 -10.10 7.49
CA ALA A 34 9.50 -9.04 6.50
C ALA A 34 8.09 -9.21 5.90
N ALA A 35 7.19 -8.27 6.18
CA ALA A 35 5.91 -8.24 5.50
C ALA A 35 6.17 -8.28 3.99
N LYS A 36 5.45 -9.14 3.26
CA LYS A 36 5.49 -9.10 1.79
C LYS A 36 5.25 -7.64 1.39
N PRO A 37 6.07 -7.07 0.50
CA PRO A 37 5.79 -5.74 -0.01
C PRO A 37 4.35 -5.73 -0.48
N LEU A 38 3.58 -4.74 -0.04
CA LEU A 38 2.23 -4.56 -0.54
C LEU A 38 2.34 -4.54 -2.07
N PRO A 39 1.41 -5.18 -2.80
CA PRO A 39 1.36 -4.98 -4.24
C PRO A 39 1.38 -3.46 -4.47
N PRO A 40 2.09 -2.97 -5.50
CA PRO A 40 2.04 -1.56 -5.84
C PRO A 40 0.59 -1.14 -5.78
N VAL A 41 0.28 -0.15 -4.94
CA VAL A 41 -1.02 0.49 -5.02
C VAL A 41 -1.05 0.97 -6.46
N GLU A 42 -1.89 0.36 -7.29
CA GLU A 42 -2.27 0.95 -8.55
C GLU A 42 -2.91 2.26 -8.14
N ILE A 43 -2.10 3.32 -8.10
CA ILE A 43 -2.61 4.67 -8.06
C ILE A 43 -3.39 4.71 -9.37
N PRO A 44 -4.74 4.71 -9.34
CA PRO A 44 -5.47 4.86 -10.58
C PRO A 44 -4.89 6.13 -11.18
N ARG A 45 -4.41 6.06 -12.43
CA ARG A 45 -3.94 7.24 -13.15
C ARG A 45 -5.04 8.26 -12.95
N ARG A 46 -4.79 9.27 -12.10
CA ARG A 46 -5.82 10.21 -11.68
C ARG A 46 -6.00 11.19 -12.83
N GLY A 47 -6.57 10.71 -13.92
CA GLY A 47 -7.25 11.59 -14.85
C GLY A 47 -8.55 12.03 -14.18
N GLY A 48 -8.78 13.34 -14.12
CA GLY A 48 -10.08 13.86 -13.73
C GLY A 48 -11.13 13.56 -14.80
N PHE A 49 -12.41 13.73 -14.46
CA PHE A 49 -13.42 13.92 -15.49
C PHE A 49 -13.39 15.39 -15.89
N VAL A 50 -13.06 15.67 -17.15
CA VAL A 50 -12.86 17.03 -17.67
C VAL A 50 -14.02 17.39 -18.58
N ARG A 51 -14.38 18.68 -18.56
CA ARG A 51 -15.39 19.28 -19.45
C ARG A 51 -14.85 20.60 -19.98
N ILE A 52 -14.78 20.74 -21.30
CA ILE A 52 -14.25 21.92 -21.99
C ILE A 52 -15.41 22.73 -22.54
N TYR A 53 -15.32 24.04 -22.38
CA TYR A 53 -16.30 25.00 -22.85
C TYR A 53 -15.69 25.93 -23.89
N GLU A 54 -16.44 26.20 -24.95
CA GLU A 54 -16.22 27.34 -25.85
C GLU A 54 -17.40 28.29 -25.72
N GLY A 55 -17.18 29.43 -25.05
CA GLY A 55 -18.28 30.27 -24.57
C GLY A 55 -19.13 29.52 -23.54
N ASP A 56 -20.43 29.41 -23.81
CA ASP A 56 -21.40 28.72 -22.94
C ASP A 56 -21.68 27.27 -23.38
N GLU A 57 -21.05 26.79 -24.46
CA GLU A 57 -21.27 25.45 -25.01
C GLU A 57 -20.19 24.46 -24.57
N VAL A 58 -20.61 23.24 -24.21
CA VAL A 58 -19.68 22.14 -23.93
C VAL A 58 -19.23 21.51 -25.25
N VAL A 59 -17.99 21.77 -25.63
CA VAL A 59 -17.39 21.20 -26.86
C VAL A 59 -16.81 19.82 -26.64
N TRP A 60 -16.47 19.46 -25.40
CA TRP A 60 -15.95 18.14 -25.07
C TRP A 60 -16.17 17.78 -23.59
N GLN A 61 -16.41 16.49 -23.29
CA GLN A 61 -16.36 15.94 -21.93
C GLN A 61 -15.87 14.49 -21.93
N GLY A 62 -15.08 14.11 -20.93
CA GLY A 62 -14.56 12.76 -20.83
C GLY A 62 -13.55 12.58 -19.70
N ALA A 63 -12.95 11.39 -19.65
CA ALA A 63 -11.81 11.15 -18.79
C ALA A 63 -10.60 11.93 -19.36
N GLU A 64 -9.80 12.55 -18.50
CA GLU A 64 -8.64 13.38 -18.89
C GLU A 64 -7.64 12.60 -19.75
N GLU A 65 -7.52 11.29 -19.56
CA GLU A 65 -6.70 10.41 -20.39
C GLU A 65 -7.16 10.31 -21.86
N ASP A 66 -8.44 10.60 -22.14
CA ASP A 66 -9.06 10.56 -23.46
C ASP A 66 -9.13 11.95 -24.11
N LEU A 67 -8.47 12.95 -23.53
CA LEU A 67 -8.49 14.32 -24.05
C LEU A 67 -7.80 14.39 -25.42
N PRO A 68 -8.48 14.91 -26.47
CA PRO A 68 -7.88 15.10 -27.79
C PRO A 68 -6.65 16.02 -27.72
N GLU A 69 -5.65 15.80 -28.59
CA GLU A 69 -4.43 16.62 -28.61
C GLU A 69 -4.71 18.11 -28.84
N ASP A 70 -5.75 18.43 -29.60
CA ASP A 70 -6.17 19.83 -29.85
C ASP A 70 -6.56 20.58 -28.56
N TYR A 71 -6.87 19.83 -27.49
CA TYR A 71 -7.24 20.35 -26.19
C TYR A 71 -6.19 20.09 -25.09
N ARG A 72 -5.05 19.48 -25.42
CA ARG A 72 -3.96 19.17 -24.48
C ARG A 72 -2.96 20.31 -24.35
#